data_AF-A0A834MM12-F1
#
_entry.id   AF-A0A834MM12-F1
#
_cell.length_a   1.000
_cell.length_b   1.000
_cell.length_c   1.000
_cell.angle_alpha   90.00
_cell.angle_beta   90.00
_cell.angle_gamma   90.00
#
_symmetry.space_group_name_H-M   'P 1'
#
loop_
_entity.id
_entity.type
_entity.pdbx_description
1 polymer ?
#
loop_
_entity_poly.entity_id
_entity_poly.type
_entity_poly.pdbx_seq_one_letter_code
_entity_poly.pdbx_strand_id
1 'polypeptide(L)'
;MCNFFIGILQRFTTSTNEELTENRKQLQLSLQTLLGIKPMLAMCIVTNTILKYPLILVQTDLLNKIQNIKTIPIDLNSTIVLSLINSKRLELFIQSSEGPLWRIEKLCKMFSISENRACELLGSRPFLLTKDFNHLETYMKLFEDIGISKEDMLKDMWIFKYSESFLSKRFKILREQGVKKIKTWMIRCPEETLLKHIQRVTQNQNILGENSAAEYLSAKLDCTESVVNFIINKHKQLKTTSVLKLCQTIDFLYKYGFTSKQICGVPKILLHSTKTTEKRIKEL
;
A
#
# COMPACT_ATOMS: atom_id res chain seq x y z
N MET A 1 28.42 6.12 -18.73
CA MET A 1 28.42 4.83 -18.00
C MET A 1 28.61 4.99 -16.49
N CYS A 2 29.60 5.73 -15.96
CA CYS A 2 29.78 5.88 -14.50
C CYS A 2 28.55 6.46 -13.75
N ASN A 3 27.87 7.48 -14.29
CA ASN A 3 26.67 8.04 -13.64
C ASN A 3 25.45 7.09 -13.63
N PHE A 4 25.43 6.11 -14.53
CA PHE A 4 24.40 5.05 -14.58
C PHE A 4 24.57 4.07 -13.42
N PHE A 5 25.81 3.73 -13.07
CA PHE A 5 26.12 2.87 -11.92
C PHE A 5 25.91 3.57 -10.58
N ILE A 6 26.25 4.86 -10.50
CA ILE A 6 26.05 5.66 -9.28
C ILE A 6 24.55 5.83 -8.98
N GLY A 7 23.71 6.08 -10.00
CA GLY A 7 22.26 6.21 -9.81
C GLY A 7 21.55 4.89 -9.44
N ILE A 8 22.08 3.76 -9.90
CA ILE A 8 21.65 2.42 -9.46
C ILE A 8 22.09 2.23 -8.00
N LEU A 9 23.38 2.33 -7.70
CA LEU A 9 23.93 2.11 -6.35
C LEU A 9 23.33 3.03 -5.27
N GLN A 10 23.09 4.32 -5.56
CA GLN A 10 22.53 5.27 -4.59
C GLN A 10 21.07 4.98 -4.19
N ARG A 11 20.32 4.24 -5.01
CA ARG A 11 18.95 3.81 -4.65
C ARG A 11 18.91 2.53 -3.79
N PHE A 12 20.03 1.82 -3.65
CA PHE A 12 20.10 0.53 -2.93
C PHE A 12 20.71 0.62 -1.52
N THR A 13 21.16 1.80 -1.07
CA THR A 13 21.93 1.93 0.20
C THR A 13 21.18 2.59 1.37
N THR A 14 19.85 2.55 1.42
CA THR A 14 19.10 3.11 2.57
C THR A 14 18.02 2.18 3.13
N SER A 15 18.40 1.03 3.70
CA SER A 15 17.62 0.40 4.76
C SER A 15 18.47 -0.50 5.68
N THR A 16 17.87 -0.97 6.76
CA THR A 16 18.50 -1.54 7.95
C THR A 16 18.65 -3.07 7.95
N ASN A 17 19.48 -3.58 8.87
CA ASN A 17 20.03 -4.94 9.12
C ASN A 17 19.27 -6.24 8.72
N GLU A 18 18.01 -6.25 8.29
CA GLU A 18 17.40 -7.44 7.64
C GLU A 18 17.84 -7.60 6.16
N GLU A 19 18.42 -6.54 5.57
CA GLU A 19 18.87 -6.51 4.16
C GLU A 19 20.15 -7.29 3.84
N LEU A 20 20.86 -7.82 4.83
CA LEU A 20 22.19 -8.46 4.60
C LEU A 20 22.09 -9.79 3.81
N THR A 21 20.97 -10.51 3.92
CA THR A 21 20.69 -11.72 3.12
C THR A 21 20.20 -11.42 1.70
N GLU A 22 19.47 -10.31 1.51
CA GLU A 22 19.06 -9.76 0.20
C GLU A 22 20.29 -9.25 -0.58
N ASN A 23 21.24 -8.61 0.12
CA ASN A 23 22.48 -8.05 -0.42
C ASN A 23 23.41 -9.09 -1.07
N ARG A 24 23.41 -10.35 -0.61
CA ARG A 24 24.18 -11.44 -1.26
C ARG A 24 23.59 -11.89 -2.60
N LYS A 25 22.26 -11.91 -2.75
CA LYS A 25 21.59 -12.11 -4.05
C LYS A 25 21.77 -10.90 -4.98
N GLN A 26 21.84 -9.69 -4.41
CA GLN A 26 22.03 -8.44 -5.15
C GLN A 26 23.44 -8.28 -5.75
N LEU A 27 24.49 -8.79 -5.09
CA LEU A 27 25.85 -8.83 -5.64
C LEU A 27 25.99 -9.79 -6.82
N GLN A 28 25.32 -10.94 -6.79
CA GLN A 28 25.25 -11.88 -7.93
C GLN A 28 24.44 -11.30 -9.11
N LEU A 29 23.40 -10.50 -8.80
CA LEU A 29 22.69 -9.69 -9.79
C LEU A 29 23.65 -8.76 -10.53
N SER A 30 24.59 -8.07 -9.87
CA SER A 30 25.38 -7.00 -10.49
C SER A 30 26.17 -7.41 -11.76
N LEU A 31 26.73 -8.63 -11.82
CA LEU A 31 27.46 -9.15 -12.99
C LEU A 31 26.53 -9.74 -14.07
N GLN A 32 25.48 -10.46 -13.68
CA GLN A 32 24.46 -10.98 -14.62
C GLN A 32 23.63 -9.84 -15.24
N THR A 33 23.35 -8.78 -14.49
CA THR A 33 22.67 -7.55 -14.93
C THR A 33 23.47 -6.85 -16.03
N LEU A 34 24.80 -6.77 -15.88
CA LEU A 34 25.71 -6.18 -16.86
C LEU A 34 25.76 -6.96 -18.19
N LEU A 35 25.75 -8.30 -18.12
CA LEU A 35 25.70 -9.16 -19.31
C LEU A 35 24.31 -9.18 -19.97
N GLY A 36 23.24 -9.08 -19.19
CA GLY A 36 21.86 -9.09 -19.68
C GLY A 36 21.43 -7.79 -20.40
N ILE A 37 22.02 -6.64 -20.08
CA ILE A 37 21.64 -5.34 -20.68
C ILE A 37 21.94 -5.30 -22.18
N LYS A 38 23.10 -5.79 -22.62
CA LYS A 38 23.50 -5.73 -24.05
C LYS A 38 22.51 -6.45 -24.97
N PRO A 39 22.09 -7.71 -24.70
CA PRO A 39 21.02 -8.36 -25.44
C PRO A 39 19.70 -7.59 -25.46
N MET A 40 19.31 -6.98 -24.34
CA MET A 40 18.04 -6.21 -24.28
C MET A 40 18.09 -4.96 -25.16
N LEU A 41 19.20 -4.23 -25.16
CA LEU A 41 19.39 -3.09 -26.06
C LEU A 41 19.37 -3.51 -27.53
N ALA A 42 19.97 -4.66 -27.87
CA ALA A 42 19.92 -5.23 -29.21
C ALA A 42 18.50 -5.62 -29.66
N MET A 43 17.57 -5.81 -28.72
CA MET A 43 16.14 -6.06 -28.97
C MET A 43 15.30 -4.78 -28.94
N CYS A 44 15.92 -3.60 -29.00
CA CYS A 44 15.26 -2.29 -28.95
C CYS A 44 14.55 -1.96 -27.62
N ILE A 45 14.94 -2.63 -26.53
CA ILE A 45 14.42 -2.33 -25.19
C ILE A 45 15.30 -1.23 -24.59
N VAL A 46 14.74 -0.04 -24.42
CA VAL A 46 15.50 1.15 -24.02
C VAL A 46 15.91 1.11 -22.56
N THR A 47 17.01 1.79 -22.25
CA THR A 47 17.61 1.83 -20.91
C THR A 47 16.62 2.23 -19.81
N ASN A 48 15.75 3.21 -20.07
CA ASN A 48 14.74 3.64 -19.10
C ASN A 48 13.77 2.52 -18.72
N THR A 49 13.41 1.66 -19.68
CA THR A 49 12.53 0.50 -19.45
C THR A 49 13.22 -0.54 -18.58
N ILE A 50 14.50 -0.83 -18.85
CA ILE A 50 15.31 -1.76 -18.06
C ILE A 50 15.44 -1.26 -16.61
N LEU A 51 15.72 0.03 -16.43
CA LEU A 51 15.81 0.65 -15.11
C LEU A 51 14.48 0.61 -14.35
N LYS A 52 13.36 0.73 -15.06
CA LYS A 52 12.02 0.64 -14.48
C LYS A 52 11.67 -0.78 -14.05
N TYR A 53 12.16 -1.80 -14.77
CA TYR A 53 11.85 -3.21 -14.53
C TYR A 53 13.11 -4.09 -14.48
N PRO A 54 13.98 -3.90 -13.47
CA PRO A 54 15.26 -4.61 -13.40
C PRO A 54 15.11 -6.14 -13.29
N LEU A 55 13.98 -6.62 -12.75
CA LEU A 55 13.68 -8.05 -12.61
C LEU A 55 13.52 -8.81 -13.94
N ILE A 56 13.44 -8.10 -15.07
CA ILE A 56 13.46 -8.75 -16.39
C ILE A 56 14.82 -9.42 -16.64
N LEU A 57 15.91 -8.85 -16.13
CA LEU A 57 17.28 -9.33 -16.36
C LEU A 57 17.58 -10.69 -15.73
N VAL A 58 16.77 -11.11 -14.75
CA VAL A 58 16.93 -12.40 -14.05
C VAL A 58 15.96 -13.48 -14.56
N GLN A 59 15.19 -13.20 -15.62
CA GLN A 59 14.29 -14.19 -16.21
C GLN A 59 15.08 -15.24 -16.99
N THR A 60 14.93 -16.51 -16.63
CA THR A 60 15.68 -17.64 -17.22
C THR A 60 15.29 -17.94 -18.68
N ASP A 61 14.09 -17.55 -19.09
CA ASP A 61 13.47 -17.85 -20.38
C ASP A 61 13.08 -16.58 -21.16
N LEU A 62 13.79 -15.48 -20.88
CA LEU A 62 13.46 -14.15 -21.36
C LEU A 62 13.27 -14.08 -22.89
N LEU A 63 14.14 -14.74 -23.66
CA LEU A 63 14.08 -14.72 -25.13
C LEU A 63 12.74 -15.25 -25.65
N ASN A 64 12.31 -16.41 -25.15
CA ASN A 64 11.05 -17.03 -25.57
C ASN A 64 9.86 -16.14 -25.17
N LYS A 65 9.90 -15.57 -23.97
CA LYS A 65 8.87 -14.62 -23.51
C LYS A 65 8.81 -13.38 -24.39
N ILE A 66 9.96 -12.83 -24.81
CA ILE A 66 10.00 -11.68 -25.71
C ILE A 66 9.39 -12.02 -27.06
N GLN A 67 9.68 -13.20 -27.63
CA GLN A 67 9.06 -13.61 -28.90
C GLN A 67 7.54 -13.70 -28.78
N ASN A 68 7.05 -14.27 -27.69
CA ASN A 68 5.61 -14.31 -27.39
C ASN A 68 5.02 -12.90 -27.25
N ILE A 69 5.70 -12.00 -26.54
CA ILE A 69 5.24 -10.62 -26.30
C ILE A 69 5.23 -9.78 -27.58
N LYS A 70 6.18 -10.00 -28.50
CA LYS A 70 6.24 -9.30 -29.80
C LYS A 70 5.03 -9.57 -30.70
N THR A 71 4.25 -10.61 -30.41
CA THR A 71 2.99 -10.87 -31.12
C THR A 71 1.88 -9.87 -30.76
N ILE A 72 2.02 -9.16 -29.63
CA ILE A 72 1.10 -8.11 -29.21
C ILE A 72 1.43 -6.84 -30.02
N PRO A 73 0.48 -6.23 -30.75
CA PRO A 73 0.72 -5.07 -31.59
C PRO A 73 0.81 -3.75 -30.78
N ILE A 74 1.63 -3.76 -29.73
CA ILE A 74 1.93 -2.62 -28.85
C ILE A 74 3.45 -2.55 -28.70
N ASP A 75 3.99 -1.35 -28.53
CA ASP A 75 5.42 -1.14 -28.34
C ASP A 75 6.04 -2.08 -27.29
N LEU A 76 7.18 -2.68 -27.63
CA LEU A 76 7.83 -3.68 -26.79
C LEU A 76 8.26 -3.10 -25.43
N ASN A 77 8.61 -1.81 -25.34
CA ASN A 77 8.98 -1.19 -24.06
C ASN A 77 7.79 -1.06 -23.12
N SER A 78 6.58 -1.02 -23.66
CA SER A 78 5.33 -0.99 -22.90
C SER A 78 4.93 -2.38 -22.42
N THR A 79 5.11 -3.40 -23.25
CA THR A 79 4.66 -4.77 -23.00
C THR A 79 5.69 -5.67 -22.31
N ILE A 80 6.98 -5.31 -22.32
CA ILE A 80 8.05 -6.18 -21.79
C ILE A 80 7.87 -6.55 -20.31
N VAL A 81 7.16 -5.73 -19.52
CA VAL A 81 6.82 -6.03 -18.12
C VAL A 81 6.01 -7.33 -17.98
N LEU A 82 5.31 -7.77 -19.03
CA LEU A 82 4.62 -9.05 -19.08
C LEU A 82 5.59 -10.25 -19.03
N SER A 83 6.87 -10.06 -19.33
CA SER A 83 7.89 -11.12 -19.21
C SER A 83 8.15 -11.54 -17.75
N LEU A 84 7.69 -10.74 -16.78
CA LEU A 84 7.70 -11.09 -15.36
C LEU A 84 6.66 -12.15 -14.99
N ILE A 85 5.69 -12.42 -15.87
CA ILE A 85 4.70 -13.48 -15.70
C ILE A 85 5.40 -14.84 -15.93
N ASN A 86 4.95 -15.87 -15.23
CA ASN A 86 5.39 -17.24 -15.51
C ASN A 86 5.13 -17.63 -16.99
N SER A 87 6.08 -18.32 -17.62
CA SER A 87 6.09 -18.66 -19.05
C SER A 87 4.79 -19.33 -19.51
N LYS A 88 4.35 -20.36 -18.78
CA LYS A 88 3.13 -21.09 -19.09
C LYS A 88 1.90 -20.20 -19.02
N ARG A 89 1.85 -19.28 -18.05
CA ARG A 89 0.73 -18.32 -17.94
C ARG A 89 0.76 -17.26 -19.04
N LEU A 90 1.96 -16.81 -19.43
CA LEU A 90 2.13 -15.89 -20.54
C LEU A 90 1.67 -16.54 -21.85
N GLU A 91 2.09 -17.77 -22.13
CA GLU A 91 1.66 -18.54 -23.31
C GLU A 91 0.14 -18.67 -23.38
N LEU A 92 -0.50 -19.09 -22.28
CA LEU A 92 -1.96 -19.17 -22.19
C LEU A 92 -2.65 -17.82 -22.38
N PHE A 93 -2.03 -16.74 -21.91
CA PHE A 93 -2.56 -15.39 -22.10
C PHE A 93 -2.47 -14.94 -23.56
N ILE A 94 -1.33 -15.18 -24.23
CA ILE A 94 -1.15 -14.89 -25.65
C ILE A 94 -2.15 -15.68 -26.52
N GLN A 95 -2.38 -16.95 -26.18
CA GLN A 95 -3.27 -17.86 -26.91
C GLN A 95 -4.75 -17.74 -26.51
N SER A 96 -5.10 -16.81 -25.61
CA SER A 96 -6.47 -16.64 -25.16
C SER A 96 -7.39 -16.18 -26.30
N SER A 97 -8.66 -16.62 -26.28
CA SER A 97 -9.62 -16.35 -27.34
C SER A 97 -9.92 -14.85 -27.55
N GLU A 98 -9.88 -14.07 -26.48
CA GLU A 98 -10.03 -12.60 -26.54
C GLU A 98 -8.73 -11.93 -27.00
N GLY A 99 -7.58 -12.55 -26.74
CA GLY A 99 -6.27 -12.03 -27.05
C GLY A 99 -5.75 -10.96 -26.07
N PRO A 100 -4.42 -10.76 -26.00
CA PRO A 100 -3.82 -9.76 -25.12
C PRO A 100 -4.22 -8.32 -25.42
N LEU A 101 -4.35 -7.96 -26.70
CA LEU A 101 -4.67 -6.59 -27.14
C LEU A 101 -6.02 -6.15 -26.59
N TRP A 102 -7.06 -6.95 -26.81
CA TRP A 102 -8.42 -6.67 -26.32
C TRP A 102 -8.42 -6.45 -24.81
N ARG A 103 -7.68 -7.29 -24.06
CA ARG A 103 -7.60 -7.19 -22.60
C ARG A 103 -6.91 -5.91 -22.14
N ILE A 104 -5.85 -5.50 -22.83
CA ILE A 104 -5.13 -4.25 -22.57
C ILE A 104 -6.04 -3.05 -22.85
N GLU A 105 -6.66 -3.00 -24.03
CA GLU A 105 -7.60 -1.93 -24.42
C GLU A 105 -8.77 -1.82 -23.45
N LYS A 106 -9.32 -2.96 -23.00
CA LYS A 106 -10.41 -2.99 -22.04
C LYS A 106 -9.99 -2.40 -20.68
N LEU A 107 -8.79 -2.70 -20.18
CA LEU A 107 -8.26 -2.05 -18.96
C LEU A 107 -8.03 -0.55 -19.17
N CYS A 108 -7.46 -0.15 -20.30
CA CYS A 108 -7.23 1.24 -20.65
C CYS A 108 -8.55 2.02 -20.61
N LYS A 109 -9.60 1.50 -21.25
CA LYS A 109 -10.94 2.13 -21.25
C LYS A 109 -11.57 2.15 -19.86
N MET A 110 -11.55 1.02 -19.15
CA MET A 110 -12.24 0.85 -17.88
C MET A 110 -11.72 1.78 -16.78
N PHE A 111 -10.40 1.97 -16.74
CA PHE A 111 -9.73 2.80 -15.73
C PHE A 111 -9.16 4.11 -16.26
N SER A 112 -9.33 4.41 -17.56
CA SER A 112 -8.74 5.59 -18.21
C SER A 112 -7.22 5.69 -18.01
N ILE A 113 -6.52 4.58 -18.29
CA ILE A 113 -5.06 4.44 -18.15
C ILE A 113 -4.37 4.17 -19.49
N SER A 114 -3.05 4.38 -19.54
CA SER A 114 -2.25 4.06 -20.73
C SER A 114 -1.99 2.54 -20.87
N GLU A 115 -1.65 2.12 -22.09
CA GLU A 115 -1.26 0.73 -22.40
C GLU A 115 -0.12 0.25 -21.51
N ASN A 116 0.90 1.09 -21.29
CA ASN A 116 2.04 0.77 -20.41
C ASN A 116 1.54 0.46 -19.00
N ARG A 117 0.61 1.28 -18.49
CA ARG A 117 0.05 1.08 -17.15
C ARG A 117 -0.84 -0.17 -17.10
N ALA A 118 -1.61 -0.47 -18.14
CA ALA A 118 -2.37 -1.71 -18.23
C ALA A 118 -1.45 -2.94 -18.26
N CYS A 119 -0.35 -2.90 -19.01
CA CYS A 119 0.66 -3.96 -19.04
C CYS A 119 1.32 -4.15 -17.66
N GLU A 120 1.63 -3.07 -16.95
CA GLU A 120 2.13 -3.14 -15.57
C GLU A 120 1.15 -3.83 -14.62
N LEU A 121 -0.15 -3.52 -14.74
CA LEU A 121 -1.18 -4.16 -13.94
C LEU A 121 -1.25 -5.66 -14.24
N LEU A 122 -1.28 -6.06 -15.52
CA LEU A 122 -1.31 -7.46 -15.93
C LEU A 122 -0.05 -8.23 -15.48
N GLY A 123 1.13 -7.62 -15.65
CA GLY A 123 2.42 -8.21 -15.25
C GLY A 123 2.56 -8.39 -13.74
N SER A 124 2.07 -7.41 -12.96
CA SER A 124 2.17 -7.44 -11.49
C SER A 124 0.98 -8.11 -10.79
N ARG A 125 -0.12 -8.37 -11.50
CA ARG A 125 -1.35 -8.99 -10.97
C ARG A 125 -1.86 -10.09 -11.91
N PRO A 126 -1.24 -11.29 -11.88
CA PRO A 126 -1.54 -12.35 -12.84
C PRO A 126 -3.00 -12.84 -12.86
N PHE A 127 -3.79 -12.62 -11.79
CA PHE A 127 -5.21 -12.98 -11.79
C PHE A 127 -6.02 -12.16 -12.81
N LEU A 128 -5.55 -10.97 -13.20
CA LEU A 128 -6.20 -10.13 -14.22
C LEU A 128 -6.10 -10.72 -15.63
N LEU A 129 -5.13 -11.62 -15.86
CA LEU A 129 -4.95 -12.28 -17.16
C LEU A 129 -6.15 -13.14 -17.55
N THR A 130 -6.86 -13.68 -16.56
CA THR A 130 -7.97 -14.64 -16.77
C THR A 130 -9.30 -14.18 -16.16
N LYS A 131 -9.33 -13.01 -15.52
CA LYS A 131 -10.55 -12.50 -14.88
C LYS A 131 -11.58 -12.10 -15.93
N ASP A 132 -12.83 -12.48 -15.74
CA ASP A 132 -13.93 -11.99 -16.57
C ASP A 132 -14.14 -10.47 -16.34
N PHE A 133 -14.14 -9.71 -17.44
CA PHE A 133 -14.32 -8.26 -17.41
C PHE A 133 -15.76 -7.83 -17.11
N ASN A 134 -16.76 -8.65 -17.44
CA ASN A 134 -18.14 -8.35 -17.06
C ASN A 134 -18.26 -8.34 -15.53
N HIS A 135 -17.63 -9.31 -14.87
CA HIS A 135 -17.55 -9.34 -13.41
C HIS A 135 -16.72 -8.20 -12.83
N LEU A 136 -15.63 -7.78 -13.48
CA LEU A 136 -14.86 -6.61 -13.05
C LEU A 136 -15.70 -5.34 -13.09
N GLU A 137 -16.45 -5.11 -14.17
CA GLU A 137 -17.34 -3.95 -14.30
C GLU A 137 -18.43 -3.95 -13.22
N THR A 138 -19.03 -5.12 -12.94
CA THR A 138 -19.98 -5.25 -11.82
C THR A 138 -19.34 -4.91 -10.48
N TYR A 139 -18.13 -5.41 -10.22
CA TYR A 139 -17.41 -5.11 -8.96
C TYR A 139 -17.02 -3.64 -8.86
N MET A 140 -16.66 -3.00 -9.96
CA MET A 140 -16.37 -1.56 -9.98
C MET A 140 -17.59 -0.76 -9.54
N LYS A 141 -18.77 -1.04 -10.09
CA LYS A 141 -20.02 -0.38 -9.68
C LYS A 141 -20.29 -0.59 -8.18
N LEU A 142 -20.15 -1.82 -7.69
CA LEU A 142 -20.32 -2.13 -6.26
C LEU A 142 -19.33 -1.35 -5.37
N PHE A 143 -18.08 -1.17 -5.81
CA PHE A 143 -17.09 -0.40 -5.07
C PHE A 143 -17.37 1.12 -5.13
N GLU A 144 -17.84 1.63 -6.27
CA GLU A 144 -18.26 3.03 -6.43
C GLU A 144 -19.48 3.34 -5.53
N ASP A 145 -20.46 2.44 -5.47
CA ASP A 145 -21.68 2.57 -4.64
C ASP A 145 -21.38 2.70 -3.14
N ILE A 146 -20.25 2.16 -2.69
CA ILE A 146 -19.79 2.27 -1.29
C ILE A 146 -18.71 3.36 -1.10
N GLY A 147 -18.49 4.20 -2.11
CA GLY A 147 -17.60 5.37 -2.04
C GLY A 147 -16.11 5.08 -2.24
N ILE A 148 -15.73 3.94 -2.83
CA ILE A 148 -14.35 3.69 -3.26
C ILE A 148 -14.16 4.27 -4.66
N SER A 149 -13.19 5.17 -4.82
CA SER A 149 -12.87 5.81 -6.10
C SER A 149 -12.13 4.87 -7.05
N LYS A 150 -12.22 5.10 -8.37
CA LYS A 150 -11.45 4.35 -9.38
C LYS A 150 -9.94 4.45 -9.12
N GLU A 151 -9.47 5.60 -8.64
CA GLU A 151 -8.08 5.83 -8.27
C GLU A 151 -7.65 4.93 -7.11
N ASP A 152 -8.51 4.74 -6.12
CA ASP A 152 -8.24 3.83 -5.00
C ASP A 152 -8.30 2.36 -5.44
N MET A 153 -9.23 2.00 -6.34
CA MET A 153 -9.27 0.66 -6.95
C MET A 153 -7.99 0.36 -7.75
N LEU A 154 -7.52 1.30 -8.56
CA LEU A 154 -6.28 1.18 -9.33
C LEU A 154 -5.05 0.98 -8.45
N LYS A 155 -5.00 1.63 -7.29
CA LYS A 155 -3.93 1.46 -6.31
C LYS A 155 -3.97 0.07 -5.67
N ASP A 156 -5.15 -0.53 -5.53
CA ASP A 156 -5.35 -1.81 -4.85
C ASP A 156 -6.24 -2.78 -5.62
N MET A 157 -5.80 -3.18 -6.82
CA MET A 157 -6.53 -4.12 -7.68
C MET A 157 -6.83 -5.48 -7.02
N TRP A 158 -6.16 -5.83 -5.92
CA TRP A 158 -6.41 -7.10 -5.22
C TRP A 158 -7.84 -7.20 -4.66
N ILE A 159 -8.55 -6.08 -4.50
CA ILE A 159 -9.97 -6.09 -4.12
C ILE A 159 -10.84 -6.86 -5.12
N PHE A 160 -10.45 -6.92 -6.39
CA PHE A 160 -11.17 -7.67 -7.44
C PHE A 160 -10.96 -9.19 -7.38
N LYS A 161 -10.06 -9.68 -6.52
CA LYS A 161 -9.81 -11.11 -6.36
C LYS A 161 -10.89 -11.81 -5.54
N TYR A 162 -11.57 -11.08 -4.65
CA TYR A 162 -12.56 -11.65 -3.75
C TYR A 162 -13.85 -12.04 -4.47
N SER A 163 -14.55 -13.02 -3.92
CA SER A 163 -15.85 -13.45 -4.43
C SER A 163 -16.94 -12.45 -4.06
N GLU A 164 -18.01 -12.45 -4.83
CA GLU A 164 -19.20 -11.63 -4.56
C GLU A 164 -19.77 -11.93 -3.16
N SER A 165 -19.85 -13.20 -2.78
CA SER A 165 -20.31 -13.61 -1.44
C SER A 165 -19.46 -13.02 -0.31
N PHE A 166 -18.15 -12.91 -0.50
CA PHE A 166 -17.24 -12.29 0.47
C PHE A 166 -17.46 -10.78 0.51
N LEU A 167 -17.54 -10.13 -0.65
CA LEU A 167 -17.75 -8.69 -0.76
C LEU A 167 -19.08 -8.28 -0.14
N SER A 168 -20.17 -8.99 -0.43
CA SER A 168 -21.49 -8.73 0.13
C SER A 168 -21.51 -8.81 1.67
N LYS A 169 -20.89 -9.84 2.25
CA LYS A 169 -20.73 -9.93 3.73
C LYS A 169 -19.92 -8.77 4.28
N ARG A 170 -18.82 -8.43 3.62
CA ARG A 170 -17.92 -7.35 4.03
C ARG A 170 -18.62 -5.98 3.97
N PHE A 171 -19.36 -5.70 2.91
CA PHE A 171 -20.11 -4.44 2.76
C PHE A 171 -21.27 -4.34 3.74
N LYS A 172 -21.95 -5.46 4.03
CA LYS A 172 -22.98 -5.52 5.07
C LYS A 172 -22.43 -5.07 6.42
N ILE A 173 -21.29 -5.63 6.84
CA ILE A 173 -20.62 -5.23 8.09
C ILE A 173 -20.29 -3.73 8.09
N LEU A 174 -19.68 -3.23 7.01
CA LEU A 174 -19.30 -1.81 6.92
C LEU A 174 -20.52 -0.87 7.01
N ARG A 175 -21.63 -1.26 6.38
CA ARG A 175 -22.88 -0.49 6.37
C ARG A 175 -23.57 -0.51 7.74
N GLU A 176 -23.71 -1.68 8.35
CA GLU A 176 -24.33 -1.85 9.68
C GLU A 176 -23.56 -1.11 10.77
N GLN A 177 -22.23 -1.00 10.62
CA GLN A 177 -21.37 -0.26 11.55
C GLN A 177 -21.24 1.23 11.21
N GLY A 178 -21.99 1.74 10.23
CA GLY A 178 -22.03 3.17 9.89
C GLY A 178 -20.69 3.75 9.40
N VAL A 179 -19.83 2.93 8.79
CA VAL A 179 -18.50 3.38 8.35
C VAL A 179 -18.63 4.34 7.16
N LYS A 180 -18.41 5.64 7.41
CA LYS A 180 -18.59 6.71 6.42
C LYS A 180 -17.58 6.69 5.26
N LYS A 181 -16.32 6.34 5.54
CA LYS A 181 -15.23 6.35 4.55
C LYS A 181 -14.57 4.99 4.46
N ILE A 182 -14.99 4.22 3.47
CA ILE A 182 -14.47 2.88 3.22
C ILE A 182 -13.15 2.99 2.45
N LYS A 183 -12.14 2.21 2.86
CA LYS A 183 -10.83 2.11 2.19
C LYS A 183 -10.62 0.69 1.69
N THR A 184 -9.85 0.51 0.62
CA THR A 184 -9.62 -0.81 0.01
C THR A 184 -9.03 -1.84 0.97
N TRP A 185 -8.15 -1.42 1.89
CA TRP A 185 -7.60 -2.32 2.91
C TRP A 185 -8.68 -2.92 3.83
N MET A 186 -9.77 -2.18 4.09
CA MET A 186 -10.89 -2.67 4.90
C MET A 186 -11.60 -3.85 4.23
N ILE A 187 -11.59 -3.88 2.90
CA ILE A 187 -12.15 -4.98 2.11
C ILE A 187 -11.29 -6.24 2.30
N ARG A 188 -9.96 -6.07 2.19
CA ARG A 188 -9.02 -7.19 2.14
C ARG A 188 -8.66 -7.77 3.50
N CYS A 189 -8.71 -6.97 4.55
CA CYS A 189 -8.21 -7.36 5.86
C CYS A 189 -9.06 -8.50 6.49
N PRO A 190 -8.46 -9.28 7.41
CA PRO A 190 -9.21 -10.21 8.23
C PRO A 190 -10.32 -9.49 9.01
N GLU A 191 -11.43 -10.19 9.22
CA GLU A 191 -12.60 -9.61 9.89
C GLU A 191 -12.29 -9.08 11.29
N GLU A 192 -11.48 -9.81 12.07
CA GLU A 192 -11.02 -9.36 13.39
C GLU A 192 -10.28 -8.01 13.31
N THR A 193 -9.45 -7.80 12.29
CA THR A 193 -8.73 -6.54 12.08
C THR A 193 -9.71 -5.40 11.79
N LEU A 194 -10.73 -5.69 10.95
CA LEU A 194 -11.78 -4.74 10.62
C LEU A 194 -12.58 -4.34 11.86
N LEU A 195 -13.07 -5.32 12.61
CA LEU A 195 -13.89 -5.08 13.81
C LEU A 195 -13.10 -4.31 14.87
N LYS A 196 -11.83 -4.66 15.11
CA LYS A 196 -10.94 -3.89 16.00
C LYS A 196 -10.71 -2.45 15.52
N HIS A 197 -10.71 -2.21 14.21
CA HIS A 197 -10.61 -0.85 13.68
C HIS A 197 -11.90 -0.07 13.93
N ILE A 198 -13.05 -0.66 13.59
CA ILE A 198 -14.38 -0.06 13.80
C ILE A 198 -14.57 0.28 15.28
N GLN A 199 -14.33 -0.69 16.17
CA GLN A 199 -14.42 -0.49 17.62
C GLN A 199 -13.58 0.69 18.10
N ARG A 200 -12.33 0.83 17.63
CA ARG A 200 -11.46 1.96 18.00
C ARG A 200 -12.00 3.30 17.50
N VAL A 201 -12.54 3.34 16.28
CA VAL A 201 -13.14 4.55 15.72
C VAL A 201 -14.37 4.95 16.52
N THR A 202 -15.27 4.00 16.80
CA THR A 202 -16.47 4.23 17.61
C THR A 202 -16.12 4.67 19.03
N GLN A 203 -15.15 4.03 19.69
CA GLN A 203 -14.69 4.44 21.02
C GLN A 203 -14.11 5.85 21.03
N ASN A 204 -13.30 6.22 20.02
CA ASN A 204 -12.79 7.58 19.91
C ASN A 204 -13.93 8.59 19.69
N GLN A 205 -14.92 8.26 18.86
CA GLN A 205 -16.10 9.11 18.65
C GLN A 205 -16.90 9.29 19.94
N ASN A 206 -17.14 8.21 20.69
CA ASN A 206 -17.86 8.27 21.97
C ASN A 206 -17.12 9.13 23.02
N ILE A 207 -15.78 9.12 23.00
CA ILE A 207 -14.97 9.95 23.90
C ILE A 207 -15.03 11.42 23.50
N LEU A 208 -14.94 11.71 22.20
CA LEU A 208 -14.91 13.08 21.70
C LEU A 208 -16.28 13.75 21.76
N GLY A 209 -17.36 13.00 21.49
CA GLY A 209 -18.68 13.57 21.27
C GLY A 209 -18.66 14.54 20.10
N GLU A 210 -19.11 15.76 20.34
CA GLU A 210 -19.06 16.86 19.36
C GLU A 210 -17.74 17.65 19.40
N ASN A 211 -16.89 17.40 20.41
CA ASN A 211 -15.68 18.17 20.61
C ASN A 211 -14.58 17.78 19.61
N SER A 212 -13.72 18.74 19.30
CA SER A 212 -12.46 18.44 18.65
C SER A 212 -11.49 17.71 19.59
N ALA A 213 -10.50 17.01 19.03
CA ALA A 213 -9.46 16.39 19.85
C ALA A 213 -8.66 17.41 20.66
N ALA A 214 -8.54 18.65 20.18
CA ALA A 214 -7.86 19.72 20.90
C ALA A 214 -8.68 20.19 22.10
N GLU A 215 -9.97 20.47 21.91
CA GLU A 215 -10.93 20.85 22.97
C GLU A 215 -11.00 19.78 24.07
N TYR A 216 -11.13 18.52 23.67
CA TYR A 216 -11.20 17.42 24.63
C TYR A 216 -9.92 17.32 25.47
N LEU A 217 -8.76 17.36 24.82
CA LEU A 217 -7.47 17.26 25.52
C LEU A 217 -7.17 18.49 26.37
N SER A 218 -7.60 19.69 25.96
CA SER A 218 -7.38 20.93 26.70
C SER A 218 -8.17 20.91 28.00
N ALA A 219 -9.43 20.46 27.95
CA ALA A 219 -10.23 20.21 29.16
C ALA A 219 -9.60 19.14 30.06
N LYS A 220 -9.14 18.01 29.48
CA LYS A 220 -8.56 16.90 30.25
C LYS A 220 -7.22 17.24 30.93
N LEU A 221 -6.43 18.12 30.30
CA LEU A 221 -5.13 18.59 30.79
C LEU A 221 -5.22 19.94 31.51
N ASP A 222 -6.42 20.45 31.80
CA ASP A 222 -6.62 21.74 32.46
C ASP A 222 -5.75 22.86 31.86
N CYS A 223 -5.79 22.98 30.53
CA CYS A 223 -5.00 23.96 29.78
C CYS A 223 -5.81 24.51 28.59
N THR A 224 -5.26 25.49 27.88
CA THR A 224 -5.94 26.08 26.72
C THR A 224 -5.74 25.25 25.45
N GLU A 225 -6.68 25.32 24.51
CA GLU A 225 -6.55 24.67 23.19
C GLU A 225 -5.29 25.12 22.44
N SER A 226 -4.85 26.37 22.61
CA SER A 226 -3.60 26.88 22.04
C SER A 226 -2.39 26.08 22.53
N VAL A 227 -2.34 25.75 23.82
CA VAL A 227 -1.25 24.92 24.40
C VAL A 227 -1.28 23.51 23.83
N VAL A 228 -2.46 22.90 23.73
CA VAL A 228 -2.61 21.57 23.13
C VAL A 228 -2.20 21.57 21.66
N ASN A 229 -2.65 22.55 20.89
CA ASN A 229 -2.29 22.70 19.48
C ASN A 229 -0.78 22.92 19.30
N PHE A 230 -0.15 23.70 20.18
CA PHE A 230 1.31 23.85 20.20
C PHE A 230 2.01 22.52 20.45
N ILE A 231 1.58 21.74 21.45
CA ILE A 231 2.12 20.41 21.76
C ILE A 231 1.97 19.46 20.57
N ILE A 232 0.78 19.39 19.97
CA ILE A 232 0.47 18.54 18.83
C ILE A 232 1.30 18.92 17.60
N ASN A 233 1.52 20.21 17.37
CA ASN A 233 2.34 20.69 16.25
C ASN A 233 3.83 20.39 16.47
N LYS A 234 4.32 20.53 17.71
CA LYS A 234 5.69 20.15 18.10
C LYS A 234 5.90 18.63 18.00
N HIS A 235 4.88 17.84 18.32
CA HIS A 235 4.93 16.38 18.30
C HIS A 235 3.89 15.80 17.34
N LYS A 236 4.18 15.87 16.03
CA LYS A 236 3.26 15.46 14.95
C LYS A 236 2.66 14.04 15.10
N GLN A 237 3.36 13.13 15.79
CA GLN A 237 2.86 11.77 16.07
C GLN A 237 1.59 11.75 16.94
N LEU A 238 1.36 12.80 17.74
CA LEU A 238 0.12 12.94 18.53
C LEU A 238 -1.10 13.15 17.63
N LYS A 239 -0.95 13.78 16.45
CA LYS A 239 -2.05 13.97 15.48
C LYS A 239 -2.67 12.64 15.03
N THR A 240 -1.85 11.61 14.92
CA THR A 240 -2.28 10.28 14.45
C THR A 240 -2.60 9.32 15.59
N THR A 241 -2.35 9.71 16.83
CA THR A 241 -2.60 8.86 18.00
C THR A 241 -4.08 8.93 18.37
N SER A 242 -4.70 7.78 18.62
CA SER A 242 -6.09 7.72 19.06
C SER A 242 -6.30 8.45 20.38
N VAL A 243 -7.38 9.23 20.48
CA VAL A 243 -7.75 9.97 21.69
C VAL A 243 -7.94 9.03 22.88
N LEU A 244 -8.55 7.85 22.68
CA LEU A 244 -8.66 6.81 23.72
C LEU A 244 -7.32 6.48 24.39
N LYS A 245 -6.26 6.27 23.58
CA LYS A 245 -4.92 5.97 24.11
C LYS A 245 -4.35 7.15 24.89
N LEU A 246 -4.54 8.38 24.39
CA LEU A 246 -4.09 9.59 25.07
C LEU A 246 -4.81 9.71 26.42
N CYS A 247 -6.13 9.53 26.47
CA CYS A 247 -6.92 9.53 27.70
C CYS A 247 -6.41 8.49 28.71
N GLN A 248 -6.29 7.23 28.29
CA GLN A 248 -5.79 6.15 29.15
C GLN A 248 -4.40 6.44 29.70
N THR A 249 -3.54 7.09 28.91
CA THR A 249 -2.18 7.44 29.33
C THR A 249 -2.21 8.61 30.31
N ILE A 250 -3.04 9.63 30.07
CA ILE A 250 -3.21 10.78 30.97
C ILE A 250 -3.80 10.33 32.31
N ASP A 251 -4.87 9.53 32.30
CA ASP A 251 -5.50 8.99 33.51
C ASP A 251 -4.53 8.13 34.32
N PHE A 252 -3.72 7.32 33.63
CA PHE A 252 -2.64 6.56 34.25
C PHE A 252 -1.61 7.47 34.91
N LEU A 253 -1.17 8.54 34.26
CA LEU A 253 -0.21 9.49 34.84
C LEU A 253 -0.80 10.24 36.04
N TYR A 254 -2.06 10.68 35.99
CA TYR A 254 -2.74 11.28 37.14
C TYR A 254 -2.82 10.33 38.33
N LYS A 255 -3.08 9.04 38.10
CA LYS A 255 -3.09 8.02 39.16
C LYS A 255 -1.75 7.90 39.89
N TYR A 256 -0.64 8.19 39.23
CA TYR A 256 0.71 8.21 39.82
C TYR A 256 1.12 9.60 40.34
N GLY A 257 0.20 10.56 40.40
CA GLY A 257 0.44 11.88 40.99
C GLY A 257 1.10 12.91 40.06
N PHE A 258 1.25 12.61 38.77
CA PHE A 258 1.76 13.60 37.82
C PHE A 258 0.72 14.69 37.56
N THR A 259 1.13 15.95 37.60
CA THR A 259 0.27 17.11 37.34
C THR A 259 0.16 17.43 35.85
N SER A 260 -0.90 18.14 35.47
CA SER A 260 -1.08 18.61 34.09
C SER A 260 0.11 19.40 33.56
N LYS A 261 0.68 20.28 34.38
CA LYS A 261 1.88 21.07 34.02
C LYS A 261 3.07 20.18 33.68
N GLN A 262 3.29 19.10 34.43
CA GLN A 262 4.38 18.14 34.16
C GLN A 262 4.12 17.37 32.87
N ILE A 263 2.88 16.92 32.63
CA ILE A 263 2.50 16.19 31.41
C ILE A 263 2.67 17.10 30.18
N CYS A 264 2.18 18.33 30.24
CA CYS A 264 2.30 19.32 29.17
C CYS A 264 3.76 19.77 28.94
N GLY A 265 4.59 19.77 29.98
CA GLY A 265 6.02 20.05 29.87
C GLY A 265 6.81 18.94 29.15
N VAL A 266 6.35 17.68 29.26
CA VAL A 266 7.01 16.51 28.66
C VAL A 266 6.02 15.66 27.84
N PRO A 267 5.41 16.21 26.78
CA PRO A 267 4.29 15.57 26.08
C PRO A 267 4.68 14.28 25.33
N LYS A 268 5.98 14.03 25.12
CA LYS A 268 6.49 12.77 24.56
C LYS A 268 6.09 11.56 25.40
N ILE A 269 5.82 11.74 26.69
CA ILE A 269 5.33 10.67 27.58
C ILE A 269 4.03 10.05 27.06
N LEU A 270 3.17 10.83 26.40
CA LEU A 270 1.88 10.41 25.86
C LEU A 270 2.00 9.47 24.64
N LEU A 271 3.19 9.35 24.05
CA LEU A 271 3.44 8.47 22.92
C LEU A 271 3.74 7.03 23.35
N HIS A 272 4.22 6.85 24.58
CA HIS A 272 4.56 5.53 25.12
C HIS A 272 3.32 4.70 25.45
N SER A 273 3.48 3.39 25.55
CA SER A 273 2.42 2.52 26.05
C SER A 273 2.34 2.63 27.57
N THR A 274 1.15 2.41 28.14
CA THR A 274 0.98 2.36 29.61
C THR A 274 1.93 1.34 30.25
N LYS A 275 2.13 0.16 29.64
CA LYS A 275 3.11 -0.83 30.09
C LYS A 275 4.55 -0.29 30.14
N THR A 276 4.96 0.46 29.11
CA THR A 276 6.30 1.05 29.06
C THR A 276 6.47 2.13 30.14
N THR A 277 5.44 2.97 30.32
CA THR A 277 5.44 4.03 31.32
C THR A 277 5.44 3.44 32.74
N GLU A 278 4.63 2.41 32.99
CA GLU A 278 4.58 1.71 34.27
C GLU A 278 5.93 1.09 34.65
N LYS A 279 6.60 0.40 33.71
CA LYS A 279 7.92 -0.17 33.94
C LYS A 279 8.91 0.91 34.40
N ARG A 280 8.92 2.06 33.73
CA ARG A 280 9.83 3.17 34.07
C ARG A 280 9.50 3.80 35.42
N ILE A 281 8.23 3.93 35.78
CA ILE A 281 7.84 4.48 37.08
C ILE A 281 8.24 3.53 38.21
N LYS A 282 8.14 2.21 38.02
CA LYS A 282 8.58 1.21 39.02
C LYS A 282 10.11 1.15 39.20
N GLU A 283 10.86 1.69 38.25
CA GLU A 283 12.32 1.79 38.29
C GLU A 283 12.82 3.09 38.95
N LEU A 284 11.91 4.01 39.33
CA LEU A 284 12.18 5.24 40.10
C LEU A 284 12.12 4.96 41.60
#